data_AF-A0A523JLV2-F1
#
_entry.id   AF-A0A523JLV2-F1
#
_cell.length_a   1.000
_cell.length_b   1.000
_cell.length_c   1.000
_cell.angle_alpha   90.00
_cell.angle_beta   90.00
_cell.angle_gamma   90.00
#
_symmetry.space_group_name_H-M   'P 1'
#
loop_
_entity.id
_entity.type
_entity.pdbx_description
1 polymer ?
#
loop_
_entity_poly.entity_id
_entity_poly.type
_entity_poly.pdbx_seq_one_letter_code
_entity_poly.pdbx_strand_id
1 'polypeptide(L)'
;MEQQDKIMPRRFRGGLKLLPNKIQSTLTPIRHVPIPDKLVVPLSQHIGREAMPLVKAGDKVCKGQPIGAADGEVSAPVHAPTSGIVESIGMHPVPHPGGLSALCVVLRSDGKDRAIDTGLACLDYLSLSPGEIQGRIQQAGITGLGGAVYPTAAKMSKAEDRGIKALIVNAAECEPIISCDDMLMREHADDLITGIQIMLHAMSAPRALIGIERDKKRAITALEKALARIGDERIVLRKIYSIYPAGGERQLVQVLTGQEVPHDGFPQDIGYLSQNVGTALAIKHALIDGQPLISRITTVAGKGVHLPGNLEVRLGTPIADLVAACGGYHDGAEALVMGGPMMGFSLTDDRLPVVKGTNCIAVAGPSELEQTDFVMPCIRCGKCAQVCPVSLQPEELYWQIKGGDLDKAAKLSVDACIECGCCDYVCPSHIPLAQYFRYAKSELSARDRQQQKSQLAKHRFEDRAGRIRIEEDARQARLTARKKRLAEGSQQERERQISASVQRAQAKTDATVEPDQDLGE
;
A
#
# COMPACT_ATOMS: atom_id res chain seq x y z
N MET A 1 -14.13 17.66 -30.23
CA MET A 1 -13.09 17.14 -29.33
C MET A 1 -11.82 17.99 -29.29
N GLU A 2 -11.59 18.90 -30.26
CA GLU A 2 -10.36 19.72 -30.39
C GLU A 2 -10.19 20.92 -29.44
N GLN A 3 -11.17 21.26 -28.60
CA GLN A 3 -11.08 22.46 -27.73
C GLN A 3 -10.54 22.20 -26.31
N GLN A 4 -10.36 20.95 -25.88
CA GLN A 4 -9.81 20.65 -24.54
C GLN A 4 -8.27 20.61 -24.49
N ASP A 5 -7.59 20.56 -25.64
CA ASP A 5 -6.12 20.43 -25.72
C ASP A 5 -5.33 21.74 -25.54
N LYS A 6 -6.00 22.91 -25.51
CA LYS A 6 -5.37 24.23 -25.33
C LYS A 6 -5.52 24.84 -23.94
N ILE A 7 -6.12 24.12 -22.98
CA ILE A 7 -6.30 24.64 -21.63
C ILE A 7 -4.95 24.55 -20.91
N MET A 8 -4.32 25.71 -20.62
CA MET A 8 -3.17 25.73 -19.72
C MET A 8 -3.56 25.04 -18.41
N PRO A 9 -2.73 24.13 -17.88
CA PRO A 9 -3.05 23.42 -16.65
C PRO A 9 -3.36 24.40 -15.53
N ARG A 10 -4.43 24.10 -14.81
CA ARG A 10 -4.93 24.92 -13.70
C ARG A 10 -3.95 24.84 -12.54
N ARG A 11 -4.03 25.79 -11.61
CA ARG A 11 -3.29 25.72 -10.35
C ARG A 11 -4.23 25.27 -9.24
N PHE A 12 -3.73 24.41 -8.36
CA PHE A 12 -4.36 24.18 -7.06
C PHE A 12 -3.98 25.32 -6.11
N ARG A 13 -4.71 25.47 -5.00
CA ARG A 13 -4.46 26.49 -3.99
C ARG A 13 -3.23 26.13 -3.14
N GLY A 14 -2.41 27.12 -2.78
CA GLY A 14 -1.25 26.91 -1.91
C GLY A 14 -0.06 26.30 -2.65
N GLY A 15 0.75 25.53 -1.93
CA GLY A 15 2.00 24.97 -2.43
C GLY A 15 3.18 25.95 -2.38
N LEU A 16 4.35 25.46 -2.78
CA LEU A 16 5.62 26.18 -2.74
C LEU A 16 6.35 26.11 -4.07
N LYS A 17 6.99 27.20 -4.46
CA LYS A 17 7.99 27.18 -5.52
C LYS A 17 9.36 26.91 -4.88
N LEU A 18 9.78 25.65 -4.91
CA LEU A 18 11.07 25.22 -4.37
C LEU A 18 12.19 25.44 -5.41
N LEU A 19 13.40 25.67 -4.92
CA LEU A 19 14.58 25.70 -5.78
C LEU A 19 14.97 24.25 -6.14
N PRO A 20 15.04 23.88 -7.43
CA PRO A 20 15.45 22.54 -7.81
C PRO A 20 16.95 22.36 -7.54
N ASN A 21 17.32 21.18 -7.03
CA ASN A 21 18.70 20.78 -6.80
C ASN A 21 18.93 19.35 -7.34
N LYS A 22 18.66 19.18 -8.64
CA LYS A 22 18.70 17.87 -9.33
C LYS A 22 19.83 17.74 -10.35
N ILE A 23 20.48 18.86 -10.71
CA ILE A 23 21.40 18.87 -11.86
C ILE A 23 22.52 17.85 -11.65
N GLN A 24 23.11 17.84 -10.46
CA GLN A 24 24.24 17.00 -10.06
C GLN A 24 23.93 15.51 -10.25
N SER A 25 22.74 15.06 -9.85
CA SER A 25 22.32 13.65 -9.97
C SER A 25 21.85 13.26 -11.37
N THR A 26 21.77 14.19 -12.32
CA THR A 26 21.30 13.93 -13.70
C THR A 26 22.38 14.14 -14.78
N LEU A 27 23.63 14.35 -14.37
CA LEU A 27 24.77 14.52 -15.28
C LEU A 27 25.23 13.21 -15.93
N THR A 28 25.03 12.09 -15.23
CA THR A 28 25.42 10.75 -15.69
C THR A 28 24.18 9.91 -16.00
N PRO A 29 24.30 8.88 -16.87
CA PRO A 29 23.22 7.93 -17.09
C PRO A 29 22.88 7.15 -15.81
N ILE A 30 21.76 6.43 -15.83
CA ILE A 30 21.43 5.47 -14.78
C ILE A 30 22.56 4.43 -14.70
N ARG A 31 23.12 4.23 -13.51
CA ARG A 31 24.21 3.25 -13.28
C ARG A 31 23.68 2.02 -12.56
N HIS A 32 24.25 0.86 -12.82
CA HIS A 32 23.91 -0.35 -12.07
C HIS A 32 24.79 -0.50 -10.83
N VAL A 33 24.19 -0.89 -9.71
CA VAL A 33 24.94 -1.30 -8.52
C VAL A 33 25.29 -2.79 -8.64
N PRO A 34 26.53 -3.19 -8.35
CA PRO A 34 26.91 -4.59 -8.28
C PRO A 34 26.00 -5.39 -7.34
N ILE A 35 25.79 -6.67 -7.64
CA ILE A 35 25.00 -7.55 -6.77
C ILE A 35 25.82 -7.79 -5.49
N PRO A 36 25.29 -7.42 -4.30
CA PRO A 36 26.03 -7.64 -3.06
C PRO A 36 26.03 -9.10 -2.66
N ASP A 37 27.00 -9.49 -1.84
CA ASP A 37 27.11 -10.85 -1.31
C ASP A 37 25.91 -11.23 -0.43
N LYS A 38 25.29 -10.23 0.21
CA LYS A 38 24.18 -10.41 1.15
C LYS A 38 23.09 -9.38 0.90
N LEU A 39 21.86 -9.85 0.76
CA LEU A 39 20.65 -9.04 0.64
C LEU A 39 19.71 -9.34 1.80
N VAL A 40 19.10 -8.30 2.38
CA VAL A 40 18.06 -8.45 3.41
C VAL A 40 16.76 -7.99 2.80
N VAL A 41 15.86 -8.92 2.45
CA VAL A 41 14.63 -8.60 1.71
C VAL A 41 13.43 -8.64 2.67
N PRO A 42 12.85 -7.49 3.04
CA PRO A 42 11.67 -7.48 3.91
C PRO A 42 10.47 -8.10 3.22
N LEU A 43 9.66 -8.84 3.97
CA LEU A 43 8.38 -9.38 3.48
C LEU A 43 7.25 -8.35 3.59
N SER A 44 7.44 -7.33 4.42
CA SER A 44 6.58 -6.14 4.48
C SER A 44 7.24 -4.99 3.70
N GLN A 45 6.86 -4.85 2.42
CA GLN A 45 7.30 -3.75 1.56
C GLN A 45 6.11 -3.08 0.85
N HIS A 46 4.98 -2.97 1.54
CA HIS A 46 3.76 -2.30 1.09
C HIS A 46 2.87 -1.96 2.28
N ILE A 47 1.89 -1.08 2.10
CA ILE A 47 0.92 -0.73 3.15
C ILE A 47 -0.03 -1.87 3.56
N GLY A 48 -0.10 -2.92 2.74
CA GLY A 48 -0.91 -4.11 2.95
C GLY A 48 -0.41 -5.05 4.06
N ARG A 49 -1.07 -6.21 4.20
CA ARG A 49 -0.63 -7.26 5.13
C ARG A 49 0.69 -7.88 4.67
N GLU A 50 1.62 -8.05 5.61
CA GLU A 50 2.94 -8.65 5.40
C GLU A 50 2.85 -9.96 4.59
N ALA A 51 3.75 -10.15 3.62
CA ALA A 51 3.76 -11.35 2.79
C ALA A 51 4.17 -12.59 3.61
N MET A 52 3.51 -13.72 3.36
CA MET A 52 3.82 -14.98 4.03
C MET A 52 5.08 -15.62 3.41
N PRO A 53 6.11 -15.98 4.20
CA PRO A 53 7.31 -16.62 3.67
C PRO A 53 6.98 -17.91 2.89
N LEU A 54 7.59 -18.08 1.72
CA LEU A 54 7.48 -19.28 0.88
C LEU A 54 8.73 -20.18 0.90
N VAL A 55 9.77 -19.73 1.58
CA VAL A 55 11.08 -20.39 1.65
C VAL A 55 11.46 -20.63 3.10
N LYS A 56 12.50 -21.44 3.31
CA LYS A 56 13.14 -21.68 4.61
C LYS A 56 14.65 -21.52 4.51
N ALA A 57 15.32 -21.38 5.65
CA ALA A 57 16.78 -21.35 5.71
C ALA A 57 17.38 -22.61 5.05
N GLY A 58 18.40 -22.41 4.23
CA GLY A 58 19.07 -23.45 3.44
C GLY A 58 18.52 -23.65 2.03
N ASP A 59 17.35 -23.10 1.69
CA ASP A 59 16.79 -23.22 0.35
C ASP A 59 17.65 -22.48 -0.69
N LYS A 60 17.79 -23.08 -1.87
CA LYS A 60 18.35 -22.41 -3.05
C LYS A 60 17.22 -21.71 -3.79
N VAL A 61 17.46 -20.46 -4.17
CA VAL A 61 16.49 -19.65 -4.92
C VAL A 61 17.10 -19.09 -6.19
N CYS A 62 16.28 -18.90 -7.21
CA CYS A 62 16.65 -18.22 -8.46
C CYS A 62 16.19 -16.75 -8.44
N LYS A 63 16.85 -15.88 -9.21
CA LYS A 63 16.39 -14.51 -9.45
C LYS A 63 14.96 -14.53 -10.00
N GLY A 64 14.09 -13.74 -9.38
CA GLY A 64 12.67 -13.64 -9.74
C GLY A 64 11.77 -14.70 -9.13
N GLN A 65 12.32 -15.68 -8.38
CA GLN A 65 11.50 -16.67 -7.69
C GLN A 65 10.71 -16.03 -6.54
N PRO A 66 9.39 -16.31 -6.38
CA PRO A 66 8.64 -15.87 -5.21
C PRO A 66 9.24 -16.43 -3.91
N ILE A 67 9.51 -15.54 -2.95
CA ILE A 67 9.98 -15.87 -1.59
C ILE A 67 8.98 -15.46 -0.53
N GLY A 68 7.97 -14.66 -0.88
CA GLY A 68 6.82 -14.35 -0.05
C GLY A 68 5.53 -14.29 -0.87
N ALA A 69 4.45 -14.90 -0.38
CA ALA A 69 3.12 -14.86 -0.97
C ALA A 69 2.29 -13.71 -0.38
N ALA A 70 1.43 -13.10 -1.20
CA ALA A 70 0.47 -12.12 -0.71
C ALA A 70 -0.52 -12.75 0.29
N ASP A 71 -0.89 -11.99 1.32
CA ASP A 71 -1.94 -12.34 2.29
C ASP A 71 -3.14 -11.37 2.18
N GLY A 72 -4.24 -11.83 1.58
CA GLY A 72 -5.47 -11.05 1.39
C GLY A 72 -5.45 -10.09 0.20
N GLU A 73 -6.48 -9.23 0.11
CA GLU A 73 -6.71 -8.35 -1.04
C GLU A 73 -5.66 -7.24 -1.19
N VAL A 74 -5.21 -6.67 -0.07
CA VAL A 74 -4.18 -5.63 -0.03
C VAL A 74 -2.90 -6.24 0.51
N SER A 75 -2.17 -6.91 -0.38
CA SER A 75 -0.83 -7.47 -0.16
C SER A 75 -0.19 -7.76 -1.52
N ALA A 76 1.15 -7.83 -1.60
CA ALA A 76 1.85 -8.15 -2.84
C ALA A 76 2.96 -9.18 -2.59
N PRO A 77 3.16 -10.15 -3.50
CA PRO A 77 4.28 -11.07 -3.43
C PRO A 77 5.64 -10.36 -3.38
N VAL A 78 6.61 -11.07 -2.81
CA VAL A 78 8.01 -10.65 -2.70
C VAL A 78 8.87 -11.71 -3.40
N HIS A 79 9.85 -11.27 -4.17
CA HIS A 79 10.66 -12.12 -5.03
C HIS A 79 12.13 -12.04 -4.64
N ALA A 80 12.87 -13.12 -4.90
CA ALA A 80 14.31 -13.18 -4.76
C ALA A 80 14.97 -12.20 -5.75
N PRO A 81 15.73 -11.21 -5.28
CA PRO A 81 16.33 -10.22 -6.14
C PRO A 81 17.47 -10.76 -7.00
N THR A 82 18.10 -11.87 -6.59
CA THR A 82 19.16 -12.57 -7.34
C THR A 82 19.11 -14.08 -7.01
N SER A 83 19.95 -14.90 -7.65
CA SER A 83 20.11 -16.31 -7.27
C SER A 83 21.03 -16.46 -6.06
N GLY A 84 20.74 -17.45 -5.22
CA GLY A 84 21.50 -17.63 -3.99
C GLY A 84 20.95 -18.69 -3.06
N ILE A 85 21.35 -18.58 -1.80
CA ILE A 85 20.90 -19.46 -0.71
C ILE A 85 20.25 -18.58 0.36
N VAL A 86 19.05 -18.97 0.80
CA VAL A 86 18.40 -18.35 1.95
C VAL A 86 19.22 -18.67 3.20
N GLU A 87 19.86 -17.67 3.76
CA GLU A 87 20.70 -17.81 4.96
C GLU A 87 19.82 -17.93 6.21
N SER A 88 18.83 -17.06 6.34
CA SER A 88 17.90 -17.05 7.46
C SER A 88 16.59 -16.33 7.11
N ILE A 89 15.58 -16.53 7.95
CA ILE A 89 14.33 -15.76 7.95
C ILE A 89 14.09 -15.29 9.37
N GLY A 90 13.96 -13.98 9.57
CA GLY A 90 13.88 -13.41 10.92
C GLY A 90 13.60 -11.92 10.93
N MET A 91 13.47 -11.34 12.12
CA MET A 91 13.27 -9.90 12.27
C MET A 91 14.58 -9.17 12.04
N HIS A 92 14.58 -8.24 11.07
CA HIS A 92 15.72 -7.36 10.78
C HIS A 92 15.28 -5.90 10.75
N PRO A 93 16.18 -4.95 11.08
CA PRO A 93 15.91 -3.52 10.92
C PRO A 93 15.56 -3.19 9.47
N VAL A 94 14.55 -2.33 9.28
CA VAL A 94 14.09 -1.86 7.97
C VAL A 94 14.00 -0.34 7.94
N PRO A 95 14.09 0.29 6.75
CA PRO A 95 13.94 1.73 6.64
C PRO A 95 12.49 2.15 6.96
N HIS A 96 12.28 2.57 8.21
CA HIS A 96 10.99 3.00 8.73
C HIS A 96 11.17 4.24 9.62
N PRO A 97 10.27 5.24 9.59
CA PRO A 97 10.40 6.47 10.39
C PRO A 97 10.58 6.23 11.90
N GLY A 98 9.97 5.16 12.41
CA GLY A 98 10.09 4.73 13.81
C GLY A 98 11.20 3.72 14.11
N GLY A 99 12.13 3.45 13.17
CA GLY A 99 13.22 2.49 13.39
C GLY A 99 12.78 1.05 13.63
N LEU A 100 11.64 0.65 13.05
CA LEU A 100 11.05 -0.67 13.27
C LEU A 100 11.83 -1.78 12.56
N SER A 101 11.62 -3.01 13.03
CA SER A 101 12.07 -4.22 12.34
C SER A 101 10.89 -4.91 11.66
N ALA A 102 11.16 -5.65 10.59
CA ALA A 102 10.17 -6.48 9.89
C ALA A 102 10.71 -7.90 9.65
N LEU A 103 9.82 -8.83 9.36
CA LEU A 103 10.23 -10.18 8.96
C LEU A 103 10.90 -10.10 7.59
N CYS A 104 12.14 -10.58 7.51
CA CYS A 104 12.97 -10.50 6.32
C CYS A 104 13.52 -11.86 5.93
N VAL A 105 13.71 -12.06 4.63
CA VAL A 105 14.49 -13.16 4.07
C VAL A 105 15.90 -12.65 3.82
N VAL A 106 16.89 -13.26 4.48
CA VAL A 106 18.30 -12.95 4.28
C VAL A 106 18.83 -13.88 3.19
N LEU A 107 19.23 -13.30 2.08
CA LEU A 107 19.71 -14.02 0.89
C LEU A 107 21.20 -13.80 0.72
N ARG A 108 21.98 -14.89 0.71
CA ARG A 108 23.38 -14.88 0.29
C ARG A 108 23.45 -15.15 -1.21
N SER A 109 23.97 -14.18 -1.97
CA SER A 109 24.17 -14.30 -3.41
C SER A 109 25.13 -15.44 -3.73
N ASP A 110 24.86 -16.17 -4.82
CA ASP A 110 25.82 -17.14 -5.37
C ASP A 110 26.71 -16.55 -6.48
N GLY A 111 26.54 -15.26 -6.78
CA GLY A 111 27.26 -14.54 -7.84
C GLY A 111 26.86 -14.92 -9.26
N LYS A 112 25.86 -15.79 -9.45
CA LYS A 112 25.50 -16.33 -10.78
C LYS A 112 24.31 -15.64 -11.43
N ASP A 113 23.52 -14.88 -10.65
CA ASP A 113 22.31 -14.16 -11.06
C ASP A 113 21.33 -14.96 -11.95
N ARG A 114 21.20 -16.26 -11.70
CA ARG A 114 20.40 -17.21 -12.49
C ARG A 114 18.92 -16.90 -12.35
N ALA A 115 18.28 -16.52 -13.44
CA ALA A 115 16.85 -16.27 -13.50
C ALA A 115 16.03 -17.58 -13.58
N ILE A 116 14.83 -17.55 -13.03
CA ILE A 116 13.78 -18.53 -13.33
C ILE A 116 12.86 -17.97 -14.42
N ASP A 117 12.20 -18.85 -15.18
CA ASP A 117 11.01 -18.45 -15.93
C ASP A 117 9.87 -18.23 -14.95
N THR A 118 9.44 -16.97 -14.84
CA THR A 118 8.39 -16.55 -13.90
C THR A 118 6.99 -16.81 -14.44
N GLY A 119 6.86 -17.14 -15.74
CA GLY A 119 5.58 -17.25 -16.43
C GLY A 119 4.84 -15.92 -16.60
N LEU A 120 5.47 -14.79 -16.24
CA LEU A 120 4.84 -13.46 -16.30
C LEU A 120 4.79 -12.88 -17.72
N ALA A 121 5.79 -13.18 -18.55
CA ALA A 121 5.93 -12.63 -19.88
C ALA A 121 4.76 -13.01 -20.81
N CYS A 122 4.25 -12.03 -21.55
CA CYS A 122 3.23 -12.14 -22.56
C CYS A 122 3.41 -10.97 -23.55
N LEU A 123 4.10 -11.25 -24.66
CA LEU A 123 4.35 -10.23 -25.70
C LEU A 123 3.05 -9.75 -26.35
N ASP A 124 2.07 -10.64 -26.51
CA ASP A 124 0.73 -10.33 -26.99
C ASP A 124 -0.25 -10.10 -25.82
N TYR A 125 0.07 -9.16 -24.95
CA TYR A 125 -0.77 -8.83 -23.80
C TYR A 125 -2.18 -8.35 -24.20
N LEU A 126 -2.38 -7.92 -25.45
CA LEU A 126 -3.68 -7.50 -25.97
C LEU A 126 -4.67 -8.67 -26.09
N SER A 127 -4.16 -9.90 -26.19
CA SER A 127 -4.97 -11.12 -26.18
C SER A 127 -5.52 -11.48 -24.79
N LEU A 128 -4.93 -10.92 -23.73
CA LEU A 128 -5.33 -11.19 -22.35
C LEU A 128 -6.52 -10.33 -21.94
N SER A 129 -7.39 -10.87 -21.10
CA SER A 129 -8.42 -10.07 -20.43
C SER A 129 -7.81 -9.09 -19.41
N PRO A 130 -8.51 -8.00 -19.07
CA PRO A 130 -8.07 -7.07 -18.03
C PRO A 130 -7.73 -7.76 -16.70
N GLY A 131 -8.54 -8.76 -16.30
CA GLY A 131 -8.33 -9.55 -15.09
C GLY A 131 -7.05 -10.39 -15.12
N GLU A 132 -6.71 -11.00 -16.26
CA GLU A 132 -5.46 -11.75 -16.42
C GLU A 132 -4.22 -10.85 -16.33
N ILE A 133 -4.29 -9.66 -16.93
CA ILE A 133 -3.21 -8.67 -16.81
C ILE A 133 -3.04 -8.24 -15.35
N GLN A 134 -4.14 -7.92 -14.65
CA GLN A 134 -4.11 -7.57 -13.23
C GLN A 134 -3.55 -8.71 -12.37
N GLY A 135 -3.90 -9.97 -12.69
CA GLY A 135 -3.36 -11.16 -12.05
C GLY A 135 -1.84 -11.28 -12.22
N ARG A 136 -1.31 -11.04 -13.43
CA ARG A 136 0.14 -11.01 -13.69
C ARG A 136 0.84 -9.87 -12.96
N ILE A 137 0.24 -8.68 -12.93
CA ILE A 137 0.75 -7.52 -12.15
C ILE A 137 0.81 -7.87 -10.65
N GLN A 138 -0.20 -8.56 -10.13
CA GLN A 138 -0.22 -9.04 -8.75
C GLN A 138 0.88 -10.07 -8.51
N GLN A 139 0.98 -11.10 -9.36
CA GLN A 139 2.01 -12.13 -9.27
C GLN A 139 3.42 -11.54 -9.30
N ALA A 140 3.65 -10.52 -10.14
CA ALA A 140 4.91 -9.81 -10.23
C ALA A 140 5.28 -8.99 -8.98
N GLY A 141 4.38 -8.86 -8.01
CA GLY A 141 4.63 -8.14 -6.76
C GLY A 141 4.71 -6.62 -6.93
N ILE A 142 4.10 -6.07 -7.98
CA ILE A 142 4.21 -4.65 -8.31
C ILE A 142 3.39 -3.81 -7.31
N THR A 143 4.03 -2.78 -6.78
CA THR A 143 3.44 -1.79 -5.88
C THR A 143 3.67 -0.38 -6.43
N GLY A 144 2.90 0.61 -5.97
CA GLY A 144 3.09 2.01 -6.35
C GLY A 144 4.47 2.56 -5.94
N LEU A 145 5.35 2.78 -6.91
CA LEU A 145 6.74 3.21 -6.67
C LEU A 145 6.90 4.71 -6.36
N GLY A 146 5.80 5.46 -6.38
CA GLY A 146 5.76 6.90 -6.07
C GLY A 146 5.72 7.25 -4.57
N GLY A 147 5.74 6.26 -3.66
CA GLY A 147 5.93 6.51 -2.22
C GLY A 147 5.07 5.64 -1.30
N ALA A 148 3.74 5.63 -1.48
CA ALA A 148 2.82 4.91 -0.58
C ALA A 148 2.91 3.38 -0.65
N VAL A 149 3.56 2.85 -1.70
CA VAL A 149 3.80 1.41 -1.91
C VAL A 149 2.51 0.57 -1.84
N TYR A 150 1.41 1.11 -2.34
CA TYR A 150 0.13 0.39 -2.41
C TYR A 150 0.19 -0.68 -3.51
N PRO A 151 -0.27 -1.94 -3.29
CA PRO A 151 -0.28 -2.98 -4.31
C PRO A 151 -1.00 -2.55 -5.59
N THR A 152 -0.30 -2.56 -6.73
CA THR A 152 -0.77 -1.93 -7.97
C THR A 152 -2.00 -2.64 -8.53
N ALA A 153 -2.01 -3.98 -8.52
CA ALA A 153 -3.17 -4.76 -8.93
C ALA A 153 -4.40 -4.46 -8.07
N ALA A 154 -4.26 -4.37 -6.74
CA ALA A 154 -5.36 -4.00 -5.85
C ALA A 154 -5.88 -2.59 -6.14
N LYS A 155 -5.00 -1.63 -6.46
CA LYS A 155 -5.40 -0.26 -6.83
C LYS A 155 -6.21 -0.22 -8.14
N MET A 156 -5.92 -1.14 -9.07
CA MET A 156 -6.58 -1.26 -10.37
C MET A 156 -7.80 -2.19 -10.32
N SER A 157 -7.89 -3.06 -9.31
CA SER A 157 -9.05 -3.92 -9.09
C SER A 157 -10.28 -3.04 -8.91
N LYS A 158 -11.32 -3.25 -9.73
CA LYS A 158 -12.55 -2.43 -9.84
C LYS A 158 -12.41 -1.13 -10.66
N ALA A 159 -11.34 -0.92 -11.41
CA ALA A 159 -11.26 0.22 -12.33
C ALA A 159 -12.38 0.17 -13.39
N GLU A 160 -12.66 -1.01 -13.94
CA GLU A 160 -13.72 -1.21 -14.92
C GLU A 160 -15.12 -0.95 -14.32
N ASP A 161 -15.42 -1.56 -13.17
CA ASP A 161 -16.68 -1.35 -12.43
C ASP A 161 -16.95 0.11 -12.08
N ARG A 162 -15.88 0.89 -11.85
CA ARG A 162 -15.95 2.31 -11.49
C ARG A 162 -16.01 3.25 -12.70
N GLY A 163 -15.89 2.74 -13.92
CA GLY A 163 -15.93 3.55 -15.13
C GLY A 163 -14.83 4.61 -15.18
N ILE A 164 -13.56 4.20 -15.01
CA ILE A 164 -12.42 5.12 -15.04
C ILE A 164 -12.36 5.87 -16.39
N LYS A 165 -12.47 7.20 -16.32
CA LYS A 165 -12.46 8.13 -17.46
C LYS A 165 -11.05 8.39 -17.99
N ALA A 166 -10.04 8.34 -17.13
CA ALA A 166 -8.64 8.46 -17.53
C ALA A 166 -7.68 7.90 -16.48
N LEU A 167 -6.60 7.30 -16.96
CA LEU A 167 -5.39 7.06 -16.19
C LEU A 167 -4.61 8.37 -16.07
N ILE A 168 -4.21 8.73 -14.85
CA ILE A 168 -3.29 9.82 -14.58
C ILE A 168 -1.90 9.20 -14.38
N VAL A 169 -0.93 9.60 -15.20
CA VAL A 169 0.46 9.18 -15.05
C VAL A 169 1.22 10.31 -14.40
N ASN A 170 1.63 10.08 -13.16
CA ASN A 170 2.38 11.02 -12.34
C ASN A 170 3.86 11.02 -12.73
N ALA A 171 4.22 11.99 -13.57
CA ALA A 171 5.57 12.29 -14.03
C ALA A 171 6.09 13.61 -13.40
N ALA A 172 5.46 14.07 -12.32
CA ALA A 172 5.75 15.38 -11.76
C ALA A 172 7.09 15.41 -11.03
N GLU A 173 7.37 14.42 -10.16
CA GLU A 173 8.58 14.34 -9.31
C GLU A 173 9.01 15.72 -8.76
N CYS A 174 8.19 16.26 -7.86
CA CYS A 174 8.30 17.65 -7.40
C CYS A 174 9.25 17.86 -6.21
N GLU A 175 9.81 16.80 -5.63
CA GLU A 175 10.81 16.89 -4.55
C GLU A 175 12.12 17.50 -5.10
N PRO A 176 12.79 18.44 -4.38
CA PRO A 176 13.92 19.21 -4.91
C PRO A 176 15.15 18.43 -5.37
N ILE A 177 15.44 17.27 -4.77
CA ILE A 177 16.68 16.51 -5.01
C ILE A 177 16.46 15.17 -5.73
N ILE A 178 15.23 14.64 -5.69
CA ILE A 178 14.89 13.34 -6.28
C ILE A 178 14.87 13.49 -7.79
N SER A 179 15.54 12.60 -8.52
CA SER A 179 15.64 12.66 -9.99
C SER A 179 15.51 11.30 -10.69
N CYS A 180 15.11 10.25 -9.96
CA CYS A 180 14.99 8.89 -10.48
C CYS A 180 13.93 8.77 -11.57
N ASP A 181 12.79 9.45 -11.42
CA ASP A 181 11.71 9.45 -12.40
C ASP A 181 12.08 10.31 -13.61
N ASP A 182 12.77 11.44 -13.40
CA ASP A 182 13.30 12.26 -14.50
C ASP A 182 14.29 11.46 -15.36
N MET A 183 15.25 10.77 -14.75
CA MET A 183 16.20 9.92 -15.48
C MET A 183 15.51 8.73 -16.15
N LEU A 184 14.55 8.08 -15.47
CA LEU A 184 13.73 7.01 -16.05
C LEU A 184 13.05 7.49 -17.32
N MET A 185 12.39 8.65 -17.30
CA MET A 185 11.70 9.19 -18.47
C MET A 185 12.65 9.57 -19.60
N ARG A 186 13.90 9.92 -19.31
CA ARG A 186 14.91 10.25 -20.33
C ARG A 186 15.44 9.00 -21.04
N GLU A 187 15.66 7.92 -20.29
CA GLU A 187 16.36 6.72 -20.77
C GLU A 187 15.42 5.58 -21.18
N HIS A 188 14.24 5.50 -20.57
CA HIS A 188 13.26 4.42 -20.76
C HIS A 188 11.90 4.95 -21.25
N ALA A 189 11.88 6.04 -22.02
CA ALA A 189 10.64 6.67 -22.49
C ALA A 189 9.72 5.69 -23.24
N ASP A 190 10.30 4.88 -24.13
CA ASP A 190 9.55 3.93 -24.94
C ASP A 190 8.91 2.82 -24.12
N ASP A 191 9.70 2.20 -23.23
CA ASP A 191 9.23 1.17 -22.30
C ASP A 191 8.16 1.71 -21.34
N LEU A 192 8.30 2.97 -20.91
CA LEU A 192 7.29 3.67 -20.13
C LEU A 192 5.97 3.79 -20.90
N ILE A 193 6.00 4.21 -22.18
CA ILE A 193 4.77 4.30 -22.98
C ILE A 193 4.13 2.91 -23.14
N THR A 194 4.90 1.86 -23.39
CA THR A 194 4.37 0.48 -23.44
C THR A 194 3.74 0.07 -22.11
N GLY A 195 4.37 0.39 -20.97
CA GLY A 195 3.79 0.18 -19.64
C GLY A 195 2.46 0.90 -19.44
N ILE A 196 2.33 2.12 -20.00
CA ILE A 196 1.07 2.87 -19.99
C ILE A 196 0.00 2.19 -20.86
N GLN A 197 0.35 1.68 -22.04
CA GLN A 197 -0.58 0.95 -22.90
C GLN A 197 -1.13 -0.32 -22.22
N ILE A 198 -0.25 -1.06 -21.55
CA ILE A 198 -0.65 -2.24 -20.76
C ILE A 198 -1.63 -1.83 -19.65
N MET A 199 -1.36 -0.75 -18.92
CA MET A 199 -2.27 -0.25 -17.89
C MET A 199 -3.63 0.18 -18.45
N LEU A 200 -3.65 0.85 -19.61
CA LEU A 200 -4.90 1.25 -20.27
C LEU A 200 -5.77 0.02 -20.57
N HIS A 201 -5.18 -1.04 -21.13
CA HIS A 201 -5.87 -2.30 -21.39
C HIS A 201 -6.34 -2.97 -20.10
N ALA A 202 -5.46 -3.06 -19.09
CA ALA A 202 -5.75 -3.68 -17.80
C ALA A 202 -6.91 -3.02 -17.02
N MET A 203 -7.26 -1.79 -17.34
CA MET A 203 -8.33 -1.03 -16.67
C MET A 203 -9.52 -0.73 -17.58
N SER A 204 -9.47 -1.17 -18.84
CA SER A 204 -10.41 -0.74 -19.88
C SER A 204 -10.52 0.80 -19.95
N ALA A 205 -9.43 1.52 -19.66
CA ALA A 205 -9.44 2.98 -19.56
C ALA A 205 -9.30 3.61 -20.96
N PRO A 206 -10.10 4.64 -21.31
CA PRO A 206 -10.15 5.16 -22.68
C PRO A 206 -8.94 6.04 -23.04
N ARG A 207 -8.25 6.60 -22.04
CA ARG A 207 -7.10 7.51 -22.24
C ARG A 207 -6.19 7.61 -21.02
N ALA A 208 -4.95 8.06 -21.24
CA ALA A 208 -3.97 8.40 -20.22
C ALA A 208 -3.54 9.87 -20.34
N LEU A 209 -3.37 10.54 -19.20
CA LEU A 209 -2.83 11.89 -19.10
C LEU A 209 -1.50 11.84 -18.33
N ILE A 210 -0.38 12.11 -19.01
CA ILE A 210 0.95 12.19 -18.38
C ILE A 210 1.14 13.62 -17.88
N GLY A 211 1.11 13.82 -16.56
CA GLY A 211 1.37 15.13 -15.96
C GLY A 211 2.84 15.30 -15.60
N ILE A 212 3.55 16.15 -16.33
CA ILE A 212 5.00 16.40 -16.19
C ILE A 212 5.29 17.88 -15.92
N GLU A 213 6.17 18.17 -14.98
CA GLU A 213 6.58 19.55 -14.70
C GLU A 213 7.41 20.15 -15.86
N ARG A 214 7.16 21.42 -16.18
CA ARG A 214 7.74 22.13 -17.35
C ARG A 214 9.26 22.29 -17.31
N ASP A 215 9.88 22.19 -16.14
CA ASP A 215 11.32 22.30 -15.95
C ASP A 215 12.08 21.05 -16.40
N LYS A 216 11.41 19.89 -16.54
CA LYS A 216 12.00 18.62 -16.98
C LYS A 216 12.12 18.51 -18.52
N LYS A 217 12.78 19.50 -19.13
CA LYS A 217 12.85 19.65 -20.60
C LYS A 217 13.36 18.40 -21.33
N ARG A 218 14.39 17.73 -20.79
CA ARG A 218 14.97 16.53 -21.41
C ARG A 218 14.01 15.34 -21.38
N ALA A 219 13.34 15.10 -20.25
CA ALA A 219 12.31 14.07 -20.14
C ALA A 219 11.11 14.37 -21.06
N ILE A 220 10.65 15.63 -21.11
CA ILE A 220 9.59 16.05 -22.04
C ILE A 220 9.95 15.70 -23.48
N THR A 221 11.15 16.06 -23.94
CA THR A 221 11.60 15.75 -25.30
C THR A 221 11.68 14.23 -25.55
N ALA A 222 12.14 13.44 -24.58
CA ALA A 222 12.19 11.99 -24.71
C ALA A 222 10.79 11.37 -24.84
N LEU A 223 9.85 11.80 -23.99
CA LEU A 223 8.45 11.37 -24.04
C LEU A 223 7.75 11.79 -25.33
N GLU A 224 7.95 13.03 -25.79
CA GLU A 224 7.36 13.52 -27.06
C GLU A 224 7.86 12.66 -28.25
N LYS A 225 9.14 12.29 -28.27
CA LYS A 225 9.69 11.40 -29.29
C LYS A 225 9.11 9.98 -29.21
N ALA A 226 9.02 9.41 -28.01
CA ALA A 226 8.45 8.08 -27.79
C ALA A 226 6.97 8.03 -28.22
N LEU A 227 6.18 9.03 -27.82
CA LEU A 227 4.77 9.17 -28.21
C LEU A 227 4.61 9.30 -29.74
N ALA A 228 5.42 10.12 -30.40
CA ALA A 228 5.39 10.28 -31.85
C ALA A 228 5.75 8.98 -32.59
N ARG A 229 6.67 8.19 -32.05
CA ARG A 229 7.10 6.91 -32.62
C ARG A 229 6.06 5.81 -32.45
N ILE A 230 5.42 5.74 -31.28
CA ILE A 230 4.43 4.72 -30.94
C ILE A 230 3.05 5.04 -31.54
N GLY A 231 2.68 6.32 -31.62
CA GLY A 231 1.46 6.78 -32.30
C GLY A 231 0.15 6.46 -31.60
N ASP A 232 0.15 6.20 -30.28
CA ASP A 232 -1.08 5.94 -29.51
C ASP A 232 -1.72 7.25 -29.02
N GLU A 233 -2.72 7.74 -29.76
CA GLU A 233 -3.42 9.00 -29.48
C GLU A 233 -4.14 9.03 -28.12
N ARG A 234 -4.37 7.87 -27.49
CA ARG A 234 -4.98 7.80 -26.16
C ARG A 234 -4.05 8.34 -25.07
N ILE A 235 -2.74 8.40 -25.31
CA ILE A 235 -1.74 8.81 -24.33
C ILE A 235 -1.32 10.24 -24.58
N VAL A 236 -1.66 11.13 -23.65
CA VAL A 236 -1.53 12.57 -23.86
C VAL A 236 -0.61 13.20 -22.82
N LEU A 237 0.45 13.86 -23.28
CA LEU A 237 1.40 14.57 -22.44
C LEU A 237 0.89 15.98 -22.06
N ARG A 238 0.94 16.31 -20.77
CA ARG A 238 0.49 17.60 -20.21
C ARG A 238 1.58 18.24 -19.34
N LYS A 239 2.03 19.42 -19.77
CA LYS A 239 3.10 20.19 -19.12
C LYS A 239 2.55 21.10 -18.01
N ILE A 240 2.74 20.73 -16.74
CA ILE A 240 2.23 21.44 -15.56
C ILE A 240 3.24 22.44 -14.96
N TYR A 241 2.76 23.33 -14.08
CA TYR A 241 3.63 24.24 -13.34
C TYR A 241 4.45 23.49 -12.29
N SER A 242 5.73 23.83 -12.15
CA SER A 242 6.62 23.30 -11.11
C SER A 242 6.34 23.98 -9.76
N ILE A 243 5.32 23.49 -9.06
CA ILE A 243 4.88 23.95 -7.73
C ILE A 243 4.76 22.71 -6.87
N TYR A 244 5.46 22.64 -5.74
CA TYR A 244 5.34 21.54 -4.81
C TYR A 244 4.07 21.69 -3.95
N PRO A 245 3.26 20.62 -3.71
CA PRO A 245 3.40 19.26 -4.20
C PRO A 245 2.46 18.95 -5.39
N ALA A 246 2.75 19.44 -6.59
CA ALA A 246 1.95 19.14 -7.79
C ALA A 246 1.93 17.65 -8.14
N GLY A 247 2.92 16.88 -7.69
CA GLY A 247 2.93 15.42 -7.77
C GLY A 247 2.05 14.71 -6.74
N GLY A 248 1.39 15.43 -5.82
CA GLY A 248 0.38 14.85 -4.94
C GLY A 248 -0.80 14.34 -5.75
N GLU A 249 -1.33 13.16 -5.42
CA GLU A 249 -2.34 12.49 -6.24
C GLU A 249 -3.57 13.37 -6.50
N ARG A 250 -4.10 14.00 -5.45
CA ARG A 250 -5.27 14.89 -5.54
C ARG A 250 -4.95 16.18 -6.30
N GLN A 251 -3.79 16.77 -6.02
CA GLN A 251 -3.33 18.00 -6.69
C GLN A 251 -3.14 17.77 -8.18
N LEU A 252 -2.53 16.64 -8.58
CA LEU A 252 -2.29 16.31 -9.97
C LEU A 252 -3.60 16.10 -10.74
N VAL A 253 -4.55 15.38 -10.15
CA VAL A 253 -5.90 15.21 -10.72
C VAL A 253 -6.57 16.57 -10.92
N GLN A 254 -6.53 17.46 -9.91
CA GLN A 254 -7.10 18.80 -10.02
C GLN A 254 -6.43 19.64 -11.11
N VAL A 255 -5.10 19.62 -11.20
CA VAL A 255 -4.33 20.38 -12.20
C VAL A 255 -4.64 19.93 -13.63
N LEU A 256 -4.79 18.62 -13.84
CA LEU A 256 -5.01 18.03 -15.16
C LEU A 256 -6.48 18.05 -15.61
N THR A 257 -7.42 17.92 -14.67
CA THR A 257 -8.84 17.70 -14.97
C THR A 257 -9.73 18.87 -14.54
N GLY A 258 -9.25 19.72 -13.64
CA GLY A 258 -10.03 20.78 -13.01
C GLY A 258 -11.03 20.29 -11.95
N GLN A 259 -11.06 18.99 -11.64
CA GLN A 259 -11.96 18.41 -10.63
C GLN A 259 -11.22 18.21 -9.31
N GLU A 260 -11.88 18.54 -8.20
CA GLU A 260 -11.36 18.30 -6.87
C GLU A 260 -11.82 16.93 -6.37
N VAL A 261 -10.91 16.19 -5.75
CA VAL A 261 -11.22 14.91 -5.11
C VAL A 261 -11.90 15.20 -3.77
N PRO A 262 -13.11 14.65 -3.49
CA PRO A 262 -13.79 14.82 -2.21
C PRO A 262 -12.90 14.46 -1.03
N HIS A 263 -13.05 15.12 0.12
CA HIS A 263 -12.22 14.90 1.29
C HIS A 263 -12.16 13.40 1.68
N ASP A 264 -13.31 12.77 1.83
CA ASP A 264 -13.45 11.35 2.20
C ASP A 264 -13.40 10.37 1.02
N GLY A 265 -13.12 10.89 -0.19
CA GLY A 265 -13.10 10.12 -1.43
C GLY A 265 -11.70 9.88 -1.98
N PHE A 266 -11.64 9.01 -2.97
CA PHE A 266 -10.46 8.72 -3.78
C PHE A 266 -10.63 9.28 -5.19
N PRO A 267 -9.53 9.49 -5.94
CA PRO A 267 -9.63 9.90 -7.34
C PRO A 267 -10.50 8.96 -8.17
N GLN A 268 -10.56 7.67 -7.82
CA GLN A 268 -11.36 6.68 -8.53
C GLN A 268 -12.86 6.97 -8.42
N ASP A 269 -13.31 7.64 -7.36
CA ASP A 269 -14.72 7.98 -7.14
C ASP A 269 -15.22 9.07 -8.12
N ILE A 270 -14.29 9.87 -8.66
CA ILE A 270 -14.58 10.85 -9.73
C ILE A 270 -14.15 10.36 -11.12
N GLY A 271 -13.69 9.11 -11.21
CA GLY A 271 -13.34 8.42 -12.47
C GLY A 271 -11.89 8.60 -12.90
N TYR A 272 -10.94 8.82 -11.99
CA TYR A 272 -9.51 8.92 -12.31
C TYR A 272 -8.70 7.94 -11.46
N LEU A 273 -7.65 7.35 -12.03
CA LEU A 273 -6.71 6.51 -11.28
C LEU A 273 -5.31 7.01 -11.53
N SER A 274 -4.51 7.24 -10.48
CA SER A 274 -3.14 7.74 -10.61
C SER A 274 -2.10 6.65 -10.45
N GLN A 275 -1.09 6.62 -11.33
CA GLN A 275 0.07 5.75 -11.25
C GLN A 275 1.37 6.53 -11.51
N ASN A 276 2.44 6.16 -10.82
CA ASN A 276 3.77 6.73 -11.03
C ASN A 276 4.46 6.12 -12.25
N VAL A 277 5.37 6.86 -12.89
CA VAL A 277 6.13 6.41 -14.06
C VAL A 277 6.99 5.17 -13.78
N GLY A 278 7.57 5.05 -12.58
CA GLY A 278 8.30 3.86 -12.16
C GLY A 278 7.40 2.63 -12.09
N THR A 279 6.16 2.79 -11.62
CA THR A 279 5.18 1.69 -11.60
C THR A 279 4.84 1.22 -13.01
N ALA A 280 4.68 2.16 -13.95
CA ALA A 280 4.40 1.84 -15.36
C ALA A 280 5.56 1.06 -16.00
N LEU A 281 6.79 1.47 -15.76
CA LEU A 281 7.99 0.76 -16.23
C LEU A 281 8.05 -0.66 -15.63
N ALA A 282 7.79 -0.81 -14.33
CA ALA A 282 7.77 -2.12 -13.67
C ALA A 282 6.72 -3.06 -14.27
N ILE A 283 5.57 -2.53 -14.70
CA ILE A 283 4.53 -3.32 -15.40
C ILE A 283 5.04 -3.81 -16.75
N LYS A 284 5.72 -2.94 -17.52
CA LYS A 284 6.36 -3.35 -18.78
C LYS A 284 7.38 -4.46 -18.52
N HIS A 285 8.27 -4.30 -17.54
CA HIS A 285 9.27 -5.31 -17.22
C HIS A 285 8.65 -6.65 -16.85
N ALA A 286 7.56 -6.66 -16.08
CA ALA A 286 6.88 -7.89 -15.72
C ALA A 286 6.22 -8.59 -16.91
N LEU A 287 5.48 -7.85 -17.73
CA LEU A 287 4.63 -8.45 -18.76
C LEU A 287 5.33 -8.63 -20.09
N ILE A 288 6.36 -7.84 -20.41
CA ILE A 288 7.14 -8.00 -21.64
C ILE A 288 8.41 -8.79 -21.37
N ASP A 289 9.16 -8.40 -20.32
CA ASP A 289 10.48 -8.97 -20.05
C ASP A 289 10.44 -10.15 -19.07
N GLY A 290 9.28 -10.46 -18.49
CA GLY A 290 9.10 -11.55 -17.53
C GLY A 290 9.74 -11.27 -16.16
N GLN A 291 10.08 -10.02 -15.87
CA GLN A 291 10.82 -9.64 -14.66
C GLN A 291 9.87 -9.09 -13.57
N PRO A 292 9.73 -9.78 -12.43
CA PRO A 292 8.96 -9.25 -11.30
C PRO A 292 9.66 -8.04 -10.69
N LEU A 293 8.99 -7.35 -9.77
CA LEU A 293 9.58 -6.18 -9.10
C LEU A 293 10.70 -6.61 -8.14
N ILE A 294 11.93 -6.64 -8.65
CA ILE A 294 13.16 -7.03 -7.93
C ILE A 294 14.23 -5.94 -7.90
N SER A 295 14.08 -4.91 -8.71
CA SER A 295 14.92 -3.71 -8.72
C SER A 295 14.07 -2.45 -8.80
N ARG A 296 14.68 -1.32 -8.45
CA ARG A 296 14.13 0.00 -8.74
C ARG A 296 15.26 0.99 -9.04
N ILE A 297 14.91 2.09 -9.70
CA ILE A 297 15.79 3.24 -9.82
C ILE A 297 15.67 4.08 -8.54
N THR A 298 16.82 4.45 -7.97
CA THR A 298 16.95 5.22 -6.73
C THR A 298 17.95 6.35 -6.94
N THR A 299 17.56 7.56 -6.56
CA THR A 299 18.46 8.72 -6.53
C THR A 299 19.35 8.64 -5.30
N VAL A 300 20.66 8.87 -5.46
CA VAL A 300 21.59 9.14 -4.36
C VAL A 300 22.11 10.55 -4.54
N ALA A 301 21.84 11.44 -3.60
CA ALA A 301 22.15 12.86 -3.72
C ALA A 301 22.40 13.52 -2.36
N GLY A 302 22.65 14.84 -2.37
CA GLY A 302 22.99 15.62 -1.19
C GLY A 302 24.46 16.01 -1.15
N LYS A 303 24.84 16.93 -0.28
CA LYS A 303 26.23 17.42 -0.18
C LYS A 303 27.16 16.43 0.51
N GLY A 304 26.63 15.42 1.19
CA GLY A 304 27.40 14.42 1.91
C GLY A 304 27.89 13.24 1.08
N VAL A 305 27.67 13.23 -0.25
CA VAL A 305 28.12 12.15 -1.15
C VAL A 305 28.96 12.69 -2.31
N HIS A 306 30.02 11.97 -2.68
CA HIS A 306 31.01 12.43 -3.67
C HIS A 306 30.45 12.51 -5.11
N LEU A 307 29.70 11.51 -5.54
CA LEU A 307 29.20 11.37 -6.91
C LEU A 307 27.68 11.15 -6.92
N PRO A 308 26.87 12.21 -6.70
CA PRO A 308 25.42 12.14 -6.84
C PRO A 308 25.00 11.54 -8.19
N GLY A 309 23.96 10.72 -8.19
CA GLY A 309 23.50 10.05 -9.40
C GLY A 309 22.24 9.23 -9.19
N ASN A 310 21.80 8.58 -10.25
CA ASN A 310 20.68 7.64 -10.21
C ASN A 310 21.19 6.23 -10.46
N LEU A 311 20.74 5.30 -9.61
CA LEU A 311 21.22 3.94 -9.59
C LEU A 311 20.05 2.98 -9.80
N GLU A 312 20.19 1.98 -10.66
CA GLU A 312 19.32 0.82 -10.64
C GLU A 312 19.84 -0.18 -9.59
N VAL A 313 18.99 -0.47 -8.61
CA VAL A 313 19.37 -1.19 -7.39
C VAL A 313 18.40 -2.35 -7.14
N ARG A 314 18.94 -3.51 -6.78
CA ARG A 314 18.14 -4.66 -6.35
C ARG A 314 17.53 -4.42 -4.97
N LEU A 315 16.31 -4.90 -4.76
CA LEU A 315 15.66 -4.83 -3.46
C LEU A 315 16.45 -5.66 -2.45
N GLY A 316 16.65 -5.13 -1.24
CA GLY A 316 17.43 -5.77 -0.19
C GLY A 316 18.93 -5.46 -0.20
N THR A 317 19.43 -4.73 -1.21
CA THR A 317 20.80 -4.21 -1.21
C THR A 317 20.99 -3.22 -0.03
N PRO A 318 22.07 -3.32 0.75
CA PRO A 318 22.39 -2.33 1.79
C PRO A 318 22.55 -0.92 1.21
N ILE A 319 22.05 0.11 1.90
CA ILE A 319 22.20 1.50 1.47
C ILE A 319 23.67 1.93 1.39
N ALA A 320 24.54 1.36 2.22
CA ALA A 320 25.98 1.55 2.18
C ALA A 320 26.58 1.29 0.78
N ASP A 321 26.08 0.27 0.07
CA ASP A 321 26.58 -0.09 -1.27
C ASP A 321 26.19 0.96 -2.32
N LEU A 322 25.05 1.63 -2.14
CA LEU A 322 24.61 2.72 -3.01
C LEU A 322 25.50 3.94 -2.81
N VAL A 323 25.82 4.26 -1.55
CA VAL A 323 26.73 5.37 -1.24
C VAL A 323 28.14 5.06 -1.74
N ALA A 324 28.62 3.82 -1.59
CA ALA A 324 29.90 3.38 -2.14
C ALA A 324 29.93 3.49 -3.68
N ALA A 325 28.86 3.07 -4.38
CA ALA A 325 28.72 3.25 -5.83
C ALA A 325 28.70 4.73 -6.26
N CYS A 326 28.35 5.62 -5.33
CA CYS A 326 28.41 7.08 -5.47
C CYS A 326 29.70 7.69 -4.89
N GLY A 327 30.78 6.91 -4.78
CA GLY A 327 32.10 7.41 -4.38
C GLY A 327 32.29 7.59 -2.88
N GLY A 328 31.36 7.10 -2.06
CA GLY A 328 31.44 7.15 -0.60
C GLY A 328 30.89 8.44 0.01
N TYR A 329 30.93 8.49 1.34
CA TYR A 329 30.59 9.66 2.14
C TYR A 329 31.70 10.70 2.07
N HIS A 330 31.32 11.98 2.02
CA HIS A 330 32.23 13.07 2.36
C HIS A 330 32.55 13.04 3.87
N ASP A 331 33.73 13.55 4.26
CA ASP A 331 34.17 13.63 5.66
C ASP A 331 33.21 14.39 6.59
N GLY A 332 32.31 15.21 6.04
CA GLY A 332 31.27 15.94 6.75
C GLY A 332 29.85 15.39 6.56
N ALA A 333 29.67 14.13 6.19
CA ALA A 333 28.32 13.56 6.12
C ALA A 333 27.70 13.45 7.53
N GLU A 334 26.53 14.07 7.72
CA GLU A 334 25.92 14.19 9.06
C GLU A 334 24.64 13.38 9.22
N ALA A 335 23.84 13.26 8.14
CA ALA A 335 22.59 12.53 8.21
C ALA A 335 22.29 11.78 6.91
N LEU A 336 21.70 10.61 7.07
CA LEU A 336 21.16 9.78 6.01
C LEU A 336 19.64 9.89 6.03
N VAL A 337 19.03 10.27 4.92
CA VAL A 337 17.58 10.47 4.80
C VAL A 337 17.03 9.62 3.66
N MET A 338 15.98 8.84 3.93
CA MET A 338 15.22 8.18 2.88
C MET A 338 14.08 9.08 2.41
N GLY A 339 14.06 9.38 1.12
CA GLY A 339 13.15 10.34 0.49
C GLY A 339 13.81 11.68 0.18
N GLY A 340 12.98 12.70 -0.07
CA GLY A 340 13.43 14.07 -0.33
C GLY A 340 13.39 14.94 0.93
N PRO A 341 13.86 16.20 0.86
CA PRO A 341 13.92 17.10 2.01
C PRO A 341 12.54 17.48 2.56
N MET A 342 11.46 17.31 1.79
CA MET A 342 10.11 17.69 2.25
C MET A 342 9.41 16.54 2.98
N MET A 343 9.41 15.33 2.42
CA MET A 343 8.66 14.18 2.97
C MET A 343 9.55 13.06 3.52
N GLY A 344 10.86 13.17 3.37
CA GLY A 344 11.81 12.15 3.81
C GLY A 344 11.88 12.01 5.33
N PHE A 345 12.53 10.94 5.77
CA PHE A 345 12.81 10.67 7.18
C PHE A 345 14.25 10.19 7.36
N SER A 346 14.83 10.53 8.51
CA SER A 346 16.19 10.13 8.84
C SER A 346 16.27 8.63 9.08
N LEU A 347 17.33 8.02 8.55
CA LEU A 347 17.71 6.65 8.78
C LEU A 347 18.74 6.59 9.90
N THR A 348 18.69 5.51 10.68
CA THR A 348 19.61 5.29 11.80
C THR A 348 20.92 4.66 11.36
N ASP A 349 20.95 4.01 10.19
CA ASP A 349 22.06 3.17 9.75
C ASP A 349 22.01 2.96 8.22
N ASP A 350 23.14 2.79 7.57
CA ASP A 350 23.27 2.54 6.12
C ASP A 350 23.30 1.04 5.76
N ARG A 351 23.38 0.14 6.74
CA ARG A 351 23.19 -1.31 6.55
C ARG A 351 21.73 -1.68 6.30
N LEU A 352 20.82 -0.74 6.47
CA LEU A 352 19.40 -0.92 6.16
C LEU A 352 19.20 -1.26 4.68
N PRO A 353 18.26 -2.15 4.35
CA PRO A 353 18.04 -2.56 2.98
C PRO A 353 17.28 -1.51 2.18
N VAL A 354 17.59 -1.40 0.89
CA VAL A 354 16.76 -0.75 -0.12
C VAL A 354 15.46 -1.54 -0.29
N VAL A 355 14.33 -0.86 -0.19
CA VAL A 355 12.99 -1.46 -0.32
C VAL A 355 12.20 -0.86 -1.48
N LYS A 356 11.04 -1.43 -1.80
CA LYS A 356 10.15 -0.92 -2.86
C LYS A 356 9.82 0.56 -2.73
N GLY A 357 9.87 1.14 -1.53
CA GLY A 357 9.64 2.58 -1.28
C GLY A 357 10.87 3.50 -1.43
N THR A 358 12.09 2.97 -1.58
CA THR A 358 13.35 3.75 -1.55
C THR A 358 13.62 4.47 -2.88
N ASN A 359 12.91 5.57 -3.14
CA ASN A 359 13.12 6.39 -4.34
C ASN A 359 14.36 7.28 -4.28
N CYS A 360 14.76 7.71 -3.08
CA CYS A 360 15.89 8.59 -2.88
C CYS A 360 16.58 8.26 -1.55
N ILE A 361 17.91 8.29 -1.57
CA ILE A 361 18.78 8.36 -0.41
C ILE A 361 19.51 9.70 -0.48
N ALA A 362 19.18 10.60 0.44
CA ALA A 362 19.81 11.89 0.57
C ALA A 362 20.83 11.85 1.71
N VAL A 363 22.06 12.28 1.42
CA VAL A 363 23.13 12.40 2.40
C VAL A 363 23.37 13.87 2.67
N ALA A 364 22.94 14.34 3.84
CA ALA A 364 23.11 15.73 4.25
C ALA A 364 24.56 16.00 4.69
N GLY A 365 25.10 17.15 4.29
CA GLY A 365 26.40 17.65 4.75
C GLY A 365 26.29 18.75 5.84
N PRO A 366 27.42 19.33 6.30
CA PRO A 366 27.53 20.15 7.52
C PRO A 366 26.80 21.48 7.56
N SER A 367 26.09 21.82 6.49
CA SER A 367 25.37 23.09 6.32
C SER A 367 23.90 22.88 5.95
N GLU A 368 23.44 21.63 5.83
CA GLU A 368 22.05 21.30 5.51
C GLU A 368 21.21 21.07 6.78
N LEU A 369 21.85 20.80 7.92
CA LEU A 369 21.17 20.57 9.21
C LEU A 369 21.14 21.81 10.13
N GLU A 370 21.96 22.84 9.89
CA GLU A 370 22.07 24.04 10.76
C GLU A 370 20.76 24.83 10.96
N GLN A 371 19.71 24.56 10.16
CA GLN A 371 18.41 25.26 10.25
C GLN A 371 17.41 24.63 11.24
N THR A 372 17.74 23.49 11.88
CA THR A 372 16.79 22.77 12.75
C THR A 372 16.92 23.07 14.25
N ASP A 373 17.99 23.73 14.68
CA ASP A 373 18.33 23.80 16.11
C ASP A 373 17.63 24.94 16.88
N PHE A 374 16.80 25.75 16.21
CA PHE A 374 16.17 26.90 16.84
C PHE A 374 14.65 26.97 16.59
N VAL A 375 13.90 26.11 17.29
CA VAL A 375 12.43 26.18 17.32
C VAL A 375 11.99 27.33 18.22
N MET A 376 11.26 28.30 17.66
CA MET A 376 10.71 29.44 18.38
C MET A 376 9.20 29.31 18.63
N PRO A 377 8.63 30.08 19.57
CA PRO A 377 7.19 30.13 19.76
C PRO A 377 6.44 30.56 18.49
N CYS A 378 5.25 30.02 18.28
CA CYS A 378 4.40 30.39 17.14
C CYS A 378 3.91 31.83 17.27
N ILE A 379 4.24 32.68 16.28
CA ILE A 379 3.82 34.08 16.21
C ILE A 379 2.48 34.30 15.49
N ARG A 380 1.77 33.21 15.13
CA ARG A 380 0.46 33.24 14.44
C ARG A 380 0.42 34.08 13.15
N CYS A 381 1.49 34.03 12.36
CA CYS A 381 1.59 34.81 11.12
C CYS A 381 0.70 34.34 9.95
N GLY A 382 0.06 33.15 10.05
CA GLY A 382 -0.84 32.62 9.01
C GLY A 382 -0.17 32.11 7.72
N LYS A 383 1.17 32.19 7.58
CA LYS A 383 1.89 31.73 6.38
C LYS A 383 1.65 30.24 6.08
N CYS A 384 1.59 29.41 7.11
CA CYS A 384 1.36 27.96 6.97
C CYS A 384 0.00 27.64 6.32
N ALA A 385 -1.08 28.35 6.67
CA ALA A 385 -2.39 28.21 6.02
C ALA A 385 -2.38 28.65 4.55
N GLN A 386 -1.63 29.72 4.21
CA GLN A 386 -1.53 30.22 2.84
C GLN A 386 -0.91 29.21 1.87
N VAL A 387 0.07 28.44 2.34
CA VAL A 387 0.79 27.45 1.52
C VAL A 387 0.23 26.04 1.62
N CYS A 388 -0.80 25.81 2.45
CA CYS A 388 -1.38 24.49 2.61
C CYS A 388 -2.10 24.06 1.32
N PRO A 389 -1.66 22.96 0.66
CA PRO A 389 -2.23 22.51 -0.62
C PRO A 389 -3.60 21.83 -0.49
N VAL A 390 -4.04 21.60 0.75
CA VAL A 390 -5.34 21.01 1.11
C VAL A 390 -6.18 21.96 1.95
N SER A 391 -5.82 23.25 1.99
CA SER A 391 -6.59 24.32 2.65
C SER A 391 -6.90 24.10 4.14
N LEU A 392 -6.03 23.40 4.88
CA LEU A 392 -6.12 23.31 6.34
C LEU A 392 -5.71 24.62 7.02
N GLN A 393 -5.91 24.68 8.34
CA GLN A 393 -5.40 25.72 9.25
C GLN A 393 -4.30 25.14 10.15
N PRO A 394 -3.05 25.01 9.67
CA PRO A 394 -1.99 24.33 10.41
C PRO A 394 -1.66 24.98 11.76
N GLU A 395 -1.79 26.31 11.86
CA GLU A 395 -1.57 27.06 13.09
C GLU A 395 -2.54 26.63 14.21
N GLU A 396 -3.82 26.43 13.88
CA GLU A 396 -4.83 26.02 14.84
C GLU A 396 -4.64 24.55 15.23
N LEU A 397 -4.44 23.68 14.23
CA LEU A 397 -4.12 22.27 14.45
C LEU A 397 -2.93 22.10 15.41
N TYR A 398 -1.85 22.86 15.20
CA TYR A 398 -0.68 22.82 16.08
C TYR A 398 -1.00 23.17 17.53
N TRP A 399 -1.79 24.23 17.77
CA TRP A 399 -2.16 24.61 19.14
C TRP A 399 -3.02 23.55 19.82
N GLN A 400 -3.97 22.93 19.11
CA GLN A 400 -4.79 21.85 19.68
C GLN A 400 -3.95 20.61 19.98
N ILE A 401 -3.07 20.19 19.06
CA ILE A 401 -2.21 19.02 19.23
C ILE A 401 -1.18 19.24 20.34
N LYS A 402 -0.52 20.41 20.36
CA LYS A 402 0.43 20.77 21.41
C LYS A 402 -0.25 20.86 22.79
N GLY A 403 -1.51 21.28 22.83
CA GLY A 403 -2.33 21.28 24.04
C GLY A 403 -2.84 19.90 24.46
N GLY A 404 -2.61 18.84 23.66
CA GLY A 404 -3.06 17.47 23.93
C GLY A 404 -4.50 17.16 23.50
N ASP A 405 -5.20 18.09 22.85
CA ASP A 405 -6.59 17.94 22.42
C ASP A 405 -6.67 17.35 21.00
N LEU A 406 -6.42 16.04 20.90
CA LEU A 406 -6.47 15.32 19.63
C LEU A 406 -7.88 15.21 19.06
N ASP A 407 -8.92 15.29 19.89
CA ASP A 407 -10.31 15.19 19.44
C ASP A 407 -10.73 16.47 18.69
N LYS A 408 -10.28 17.65 19.15
CA LYS A 408 -10.42 18.88 18.36
C LYS A 408 -9.58 18.84 17.09
N ALA A 409 -8.36 18.29 17.13
CA ALA A 409 -7.55 18.15 15.92
C ALA A 409 -8.24 17.26 14.86
N ALA A 410 -8.91 16.19 15.29
CA ALA A 410 -9.76 15.37 14.42
C ALA A 410 -10.93 16.16 13.83
N LYS A 411 -11.61 16.98 14.63
CA LYS A 411 -12.69 17.88 14.13
C LYS A 411 -12.20 18.94 13.13
N LEU A 412 -10.91 19.28 13.18
CA LEU A 412 -10.24 20.17 12.23
C LEU A 412 -9.64 19.41 11.03
N SER A 413 -10.01 18.14 10.84
CA SER A 413 -9.60 17.29 9.72
C SER A 413 -8.08 17.11 9.61
N VAL A 414 -7.39 16.84 10.73
CA VAL A 414 -5.95 16.54 10.73
C VAL A 414 -5.59 15.35 9.83
N ASP A 415 -6.52 14.41 9.65
CA ASP A 415 -6.42 13.27 8.74
C ASP A 415 -6.27 13.69 7.27
N ALA A 416 -6.86 14.82 6.87
CA ALA A 416 -6.73 15.40 5.52
C ALA A 416 -5.31 15.87 5.19
N CYS A 417 -4.47 16.10 6.20
CA CYS A 417 -3.10 16.57 5.98
C CYS A 417 -2.34 15.55 5.13
N ILE A 418 -1.63 15.99 4.09
CA ILE A 418 -0.85 15.09 3.24
C ILE A 418 0.63 15.01 3.64
N GLU A 419 0.99 15.58 4.80
CA GLU A 419 2.34 15.52 5.38
C GLU A 419 3.45 16.06 4.46
N CYS A 420 3.09 16.99 3.56
CA CYS A 420 3.99 17.57 2.56
C CYS A 420 5.07 18.52 3.13
N GLY A 421 5.03 18.89 4.41
CA GLY A 421 6.02 19.79 5.01
C GLY A 421 6.02 21.25 4.48
N CYS A 422 5.07 21.66 3.61
CA CYS A 422 4.99 23.04 3.13
C CYS A 422 4.89 24.06 4.28
N CYS A 423 4.14 23.70 5.33
CA CYS A 423 3.94 24.56 6.49
C CYS A 423 5.20 24.71 7.35
N ASP A 424 5.99 23.66 7.45
CA ASP A 424 7.27 23.60 8.18
C ASP A 424 8.26 24.55 7.49
N TYR A 425 8.38 24.41 6.16
CA TYR A 425 9.32 25.18 5.34
C TYR A 425 9.11 26.70 5.43
N VAL A 426 7.87 27.18 5.49
CA VAL A 426 7.58 28.63 5.55
C VAL A 426 7.48 29.20 6.96
N CYS A 427 7.61 28.36 7.99
CA CYS A 427 7.43 28.79 9.36
C CYS A 427 8.62 29.65 9.80
N PRO A 428 8.43 30.96 10.09
CA PRO A 428 9.52 31.81 10.57
C PRO A 428 10.01 31.40 11.96
N SER A 429 9.22 30.60 12.68
CA SER A 429 9.57 30.06 13.99
C SER A 429 10.19 28.65 13.91
N HIS A 430 10.45 28.11 12.71
CA HIS A 430 11.03 26.78 12.49
C HIS A 430 10.28 25.65 13.22
N ILE A 431 8.95 25.77 13.36
CA ILE A 431 8.14 24.74 14.02
C ILE A 431 7.91 23.58 13.05
N PRO A 432 8.25 22.34 13.42
CA PRO A 432 8.07 21.15 12.58
C PRO A 432 6.61 20.68 12.59
N LEU A 433 5.70 21.49 12.04
CA LEU A 433 4.25 21.27 12.07
C LEU A 433 3.84 19.88 11.55
N ALA A 434 4.46 19.40 10.47
CA ALA A 434 4.18 18.08 9.91
C ALA A 434 4.51 16.93 10.87
N GLN A 435 5.52 17.09 11.75
CA GLN A 435 5.80 16.09 12.80
C GLN A 435 4.67 16.02 13.82
N TYR A 436 4.12 17.17 14.25
CA TYR A 436 2.95 17.20 15.14
C TYR A 436 1.71 16.55 14.50
N PHE A 437 1.49 16.80 13.20
CA PHE A 437 0.35 16.19 12.48
C PHE A 437 0.52 14.68 12.32
N ARG A 438 1.73 14.20 12.00
CA ARG A 438 2.05 12.76 11.97
C ARG A 438 1.81 12.09 13.31
N TYR A 439 2.25 12.73 14.39
CA TYR A 439 1.99 12.26 15.76
C TYR A 439 0.48 12.14 16.02
N ALA A 440 -0.28 13.22 15.80
CA ALA A 440 -1.72 13.22 16.04
C ALA A 440 -2.46 12.14 15.23
N LYS A 441 -2.15 11.99 13.94
CA LYS A 441 -2.73 10.94 13.10
C LYS A 441 -2.40 9.54 13.59
N SER A 442 -1.16 9.31 14.01
CA SER A 442 -0.71 8.00 14.49
C SER A 442 -1.44 7.60 15.77
N GLU A 443 -1.62 8.55 16.70
CA GLU A 443 -2.38 8.37 17.93
C GLU A 443 -3.87 8.12 17.67
N LEU A 444 -4.50 8.93 16.82
CA LEU A 444 -5.90 8.73 16.42
C LEU A 444 -6.10 7.35 15.78
N SER A 445 -5.22 6.97 14.85
CA SER A 445 -5.25 5.65 14.20
C SER A 445 -5.01 4.50 15.19
N ALA A 446 -4.20 4.70 16.23
CA ALA A 446 -4.00 3.72 17.29
C ALA A 446 -5.28 3.54 18.14
N ARG A 447 -5.94 4.65 18.50
CA ARG A 447 -7.23 4.64 19.21
C ARG A 447 -8.31 3.91 18.40
N ASP A 448 -8.43 4.23 17.12
CA ASP A 448 -9.42 3.59 16.23
C ASP A 448 -9.20 2.08 16.11
N ARG A 449 -7.95 1.66 15.94
CA ARG A 449 -7.60 0.23 15.90
C ARG A 449 -7.92 -0.47 17.23
N GLN A 450 -7.71 0.19 18.36
CA GLN A 450 -8.05 -0.36 19.67
C GLN A 450 -9.56 -0.49 19.87
N GLN A 451 -10.32 0.53 19.44
CA GLN A 451 -11.79 0.49 19.46
C GLN A 451 -12.34 -0.62 18.56
N GLN A 452 -11.84 -0.75 17.33
CA GLN A 452 -12.24 -1.82 16.41
C GLN A 452 -11.92 -3.21 16.98
N LYS A 453 -10.74 -3.41 17.58
CA LYS A 453 -10.40 -4.68 18.25
C LYS A 453 -11.34 -4.99 19.41
N SER A 454 -11.70 -3.98 20.20
CA SER A 454 -12.65 -4.11 21.31
C SER A 454 -14.06 -4.47 20.81
N GLN A 455 -14.54 -3.81 19.75
CA GLN A 455 -15.83 -4.11 19.11
C GLN A 455 -15.85 -5.53 18.53
N LEU A 456 -14.80 -5.94 17.82
CA LEU A 456 -14.67 -7.30 17.29
C LEU A 456 -14.62 -8.35 18.41
N ALA A 457 -13.92 -8.06 19.51
CA ALA A 457 -13.89 -8.95 20.67
C ALA A 457 -15.27 -9.06 21.34
N LYS A 458 -16.01 -7.96 21.43
CA LYS A 458 -17.38 -7.92 21.93
C LYS A 458 -18.31 -8.75 21.04
N HIS A 459 -18.26 -8.57 19.72
CA HIS A 459 -19.05 -9.36 18.76
C HIS A 459 -18.74 -10.86 18.90
N ARG A 460 -17.46 -11.24 18.96
CA ARG A 460 -17.04 -12.64 19.16
C ARG A 460 -17.56 -13.22 20.48
N PHE A 461 -17.57 -12.42 21.54
CA PHE A 461 -18.12 -12.82 22.83
C PHE A 461 -19.64 -13.01 22.76
N GLU A 462 -20.36 -12.08 22.14
CA GLU A 462 -21.81 -12.14 21.95
C GLU A 462 -22.21 -13.35 21.09
N ASP A 463 -21.50 -13.62 20.00
CA ASP A 463 -21.69 -14.81 19.15
C ASP A 463 -21.49 -16.11 19.95
N ARG A 464 -20.42 -16.19 20.74
CA ARG A 464 -20.13 -17.35 21.59
C ARG A 464 -21.21 -17.54 22.64
N ALA A 465 -21.63 -16.47 23.32
CA ALA A 465 -22.69 -16.50 24.31
C ALA A 465 -24.05 -16.86 23.69
N GLY A 466 -24.29 -16.48 22.43
CA GLY A 466 -25.46 -16.91 21.66
C GLY A 466 -25.46 -18.41 21.38
N ARG A 467 -24.32 -18.96 20.91
CA ARG A 467 -24.18 -20.41 20.67
C ARG A 467 -24.39 -21.24 21.93
N ILE A 468 -23.81 -20.81 23.05
CA ILE A 468 -23.97 -21.50 24.35
C ILE A 468 -25.44 -21.49 24.78
N ARG A 469 -26.15 -20.36 24.66
CA ARG A 469 -27.58 -20.27 24.99
C ARG A 469 -28.44 -21.21 24.15
N ILE A 470 -28.18 -21.28 22.84
CA ILE A 470 -28.89 -22.20 21.94
C ILE A 470 -28.65 -23.67 22.35
N GLU A 471 -27.42 -24.04 22.70
CA GLU A 471 -27.11 -25.39 23.19
C GLU A 471 -27.78 -25.71 24.53
N GLU A 472 -27.77 -24.76 25.47
CA GLU A 472 -28.44 -24.89 26.77
C GLU A 472 -29.95 -25.04 26.61
N ASP A 473 -30.59 -24.20 25.82
CA ASP A 473 -32.04 -24.27 25.53
C ASP A 473 -32.41 -25.59 24.84
N ALA A 474 -31.61 -26.03 23.87
CA ALA A 474 -31.81 -27.31 23.21
C ALA A 474 -31.65 -28.50 24.19
N ARG A 475 -30.68 -28.43 25.10
CA ARG A 475 -30.48 -29.43 26.16
C ARG A 475 -31.66 -29.42 27.14
N GLN A 476 -32.12 -28.26 27.56
CA GLN A 476 -33.28 -28.08 28.44
C GLN A 476 -34.53 -28.67 27.78
N ALA A 477 -34.79 -28.34 26.52
CA ALA A 477 -35.93 -28.85 25.74
C ALA A 477 -35.89 -30.39 25.61
N ARG A 478 -34.71 -30.98 25.36
CA ARG A 478 -34.54 -32.45 25.33
C ARG A 478 -34.85 -33.08 26.68
N LEU A 479 -34.39 -32.49 27.78
CA LEU A 479 -34.69 -32.98 29.13
C LEU A 479 -36.18 -32.89 29.45
N THR A 480 -36.83 -31.78 29.13
CA THR A 480 -38.28 -31.58 29.34
C THR A 480 -39.09 -32.56 28.50
N ALA A 481 -38.74 -32.75 27.22
CA ALA A 481 -39.39 -33.73 26.35
C ALA A 481 -39.21 -35.17 26.83
N ARG A 482 -38.04 -35.51 27.39
CA ARG A 482 -37.79 -36.83 27.99
C ARG A 482 -38.63 -37.04 29.25
N LYS A 483 -38.71 -36.04 30.14
CA LYS A 483 -39.58 -36.09 31.33
C LYS A 483 -41.04 -36.26 30.95
N LYS A 484 -41.51 -35.53 29.92
CA LYS A 484 -42.89 -35.63 29.43
C LYS A 484 -43.21 -37.02 28.88
N ARG A 485 -42.31 -37.60 28.05
CA ARG A 485 -42.44 -38.98 27.56
C ARG A 485 -42.45 -40.03 28.67
N LEU A 486 -41.61 -39.87 29.70
CA LEU A 486 -41.61 -40.78 30.85
C LEU A 486 -42.91 -40.69 31.65
N ALA A 487 -43.45 -39.47 31.83
CA ALA A 487 -44.73 -39.26 32.50
C ALA A 487 -45.90 -39.87 31.69
N GLU A 488 -45.97 -39.59 30.39
CA GLU A 488 -46.98 -40.16 29.47
C GLU A 488 -46.90 -41.69 29.43
N GLY A 489 -45.69 -42.26 29.37
CA GLY A 489 -45.48 -43.70 29.43
C GLY A 489 -45.96 -44.31 30.75
N SER A 490 -45.65 -43.68 31.89
CA SER A 490 -46.13 -44.15 33.20
C SER A 490 -47.65 -44.06 33.36
N GLN A 491 -48.28 -43.08 32.71
CA GLN A 491 -49.73 -42.89 32.72
C GLN A 491 -50.43 -43.93 31.84
N GLN A 492 -49.90 -44.20 30.64
CA GLN A 492 -50.39 -45.27 29.77
C GLN A 492 -50.19 -46.67 30.39
N GLU A 493 -49.08 -46.90 31.10
CA GLU A 493 -48.85 -48.15 31.84
C GLU A 493 -49.90 -48.33 32.94
N ARG A 494 -50.21 -47.27 33.69
CA ARG A 494 -51.29 -47.25 34.70
C ARG A 494 -52.65 -47.53 34.06
N GLU A 495 -52.97 -46.88 32.95
CA GLU A 495 -54.24 -47.08 32.24
C GLU A 495 -54.37 -48.50 31.69
N ARG A 496 -53.28 -49.10 31.16
CA ARG A 496 -53.23 -50.50 30.73
C ARG A 496 -53.40 -51.49 31.88
N GLN A 497 -52.78 -51.22 33.03
CA GLN A 497 -52.95 -52.08 34.22
C GLN A 497 -54.37 -52.00 34.77
N ILE A 498 -54.99 -50.81 34.76
CA ILE A 498 -56.38 -50.63 35.16
C ILE A 498 -57.32 -51.35 34.18
N SER A 499 -57.13 -51.21 32.86
CA SER A 499 -57.97 -51.89 31.88
C SER A 499 -57.82 -53.41 31.91
N ALA A 500 -56.60 -53.93 32.08
CA ALA A 500 -56.35 -55.36 32.25
C ALA A 500 -56.97 -55.92 33.54
N SER A 501 -57.01 -55.13 34.61
CA SER A 501 -57.68 -55.50 35.86
C SER A 501 -59.20 -55.54 35.72
N VAL A 502 -59.78 -54.59 34.97
CA VAL A 502 -61.21 -54.55 34.65
C VAL A 502 -61.61 -55.72 33.75
N GLN A 503 -60.82 -56.05 32.73
CA GLN A 503 -61.05 -57.23 31.88
C GLN A 503 -60.94 -58.55 32.65
N ARG A 504 -59.99 -58.67 33.60
CA ARG A 504 -59.90 -59.84 34.49
C ARG A 504 -61.07 -59.96 35.47
N ALA A 505 -61.65 -58.83 35.90
CA ALA A 505 -62.86 -58.83 36.71
C ALA A 505 -64.08 -59.26 35.88
N GLN A 506 -64.22 -58.74 34.65
CA GLN A 506 -65.31 -59.09 33.73
C GLN A 506 -65.28 -60.57 33.33
N ALA A 507 -64.10 -61.11 33.01
CA ALA A 507 -63.92 -62.54 32.71
C ALA A 507 -64.18 -63.48 33.91
N LYS A 508 -64.11 -62.96 35.15
CA LYS A 508 -64.52 -63.72 36.34
C LYS A 508 -66.02 -63.70 36.60
N THR A 509 -66.73 -62.64 36.18
CA THR A 509 -68.20 -62.58 36.21
C THR A 509 -68.86 -63.43 35.13
N ASP A 510 -68.25 -63.54 33.94
CA ASP A 510 -68.77 -64.37 32.83
C ASP A 510 -68.56 -65.89 33.07
N ALA A 511 -67.69 -66.27 34.01
CA ALA A 511 -67.50 -67.67 34.43
C ALA A 511 -68.48 -68.13 35.55
N THR A 512 -69.45 -67.29 35.93
CA THR A 512 -70.43 -67.58 37.00
C THR A 512 -71.88 -67.63 36.53
N VAL A 513 -72.13 -67.79 35.22
CA VAL A 513 -73.49 -68.02 34.70
C VAL A 513 -73.49 -69.23 33.77
N GLU A 514 -73.56 -70.43 34.36
CA GLU A 514 -74.14 -71.61 33.69
C GLU A 514 -75.65 -71.64 33.98
N PRO A 515 -76.52 -71.86 32.98
CA PRO A 515 -77.94 -72.04 33.18
C PRO A 515 -78.28 -73.47 33.60
N ASP A 516 -79.12 -73.56 34.63
CA ASP A 516 -79.81 -74.75 35.12
C ASP A 516 -80.54 -75.48 33.98
N GLN A 517 -80.21 -76.76 33.75
CA GLN A 517 -80.96 -77.68 32.90
C GLN A 517 -81.42 -78.89 33.73
N ASP A 518 -82.74 -79.06 33.71
CA ASP A 518 -83.55 -80.03 34.43
C ASP A 518 -83.73 -81.35 33.63
N LEU A 519 -83.96 -82.44 34.39
CA LEU A 519 -84.59 -83.74 34.07
C LEU A 519 -83.84 -84.85 33.30
N GLY A 520 -83.77 -86.04 33.95
CA GLY A 520 -84.22 -87.30 33.33
C GLY A 520 -83.44 -88.59 33.66
N GLU A 521 -84.12 -89.47 34.43
CA GLU A 521 -83.87 -90.91 34.74
C GLU A 521 -82.86 -91.32 35.84
#